data_AF-A0AAU2KIT3-F1
#
_entry.id   AF-A0AAU2KIT3-F1
#
_cell.length_a   1.000
_cell.length_b   1.000
_cell.length_c   1.000
_cell.angle_alpha   90.00
_cell.angle_beta   90.00
_cell.angle_gamma   90.00
#
_symmetry.space_group_name_H-M   'P 1'
#
loop_
_entity.id
_entity.type
_entity.pdbx_description
1 polymer ?
#
loop_
_entity_poly.entity_id
_entity_poly.type
_entity_poly.pdbx_seq_one_letter_code
_entity_poly.pdbx_strand_id
1 'polypeptide(L)' 'MSGNVVVYEVDQADASVLRVHAAPAAPGTTSVPGPRTFCGRDTFAMETASWTPSADPGAAWYPAQYADRVCAACEDVMA' A
#
# COMPACT_ATOMS: atom_id res chain seq x y z
N MET A 1 16.45 -4.46 -1.18
CA MET A 1 15.26 -3.60 -1.03
C MET A 1 14.07 -4.51 -1.12
N SER A 2 13.49 -4.87 0.03
CA SER A 2 12.28 -5.69 0.06
C SER A 2 11.17 -4.89 -0.63
N GLY A 3 10.76 -5.32 -1.81
CA GLY A 3 9.72 -4.62 -2.58
C GLY A 3 8.42 -4.67 -1.80
N ASN A 4 7.92 -3.51 -1.38
CA ASN A 4 6.56 -3.35 -0.92
C ASN A 4 5.77 -2.65 -2.02
N VAL A 5 4.45 -2.87 -2.00
CA VAL A 5 3.51 -2.26 -2.93
C VAL A 5 2.41 -1.60 -2.12
N VAL A 6 2.13 -0.35 -2.45
CA VAL A 6 1.02 0.39 -1.85
C VAL A 6 -0.27 -0.04 -2.53
N VAL A 7 -1.28 -0.37 -1.74
CA VAL A 7 -2.61 -0.72 -2.23
C VAL A 7 -3.67 0.10 -1.49
N TYR A 8 -4.74 0.43 -2.20
CA TYR A 8 -5.84 1.24 -1.71
C TYR A 8 -7.08 0.37 -1.52
N GLU A 9 -7.65 0.43 -0.31
CA GLU A 9 -9.05 0.08 -0.11
C GLU A 9 -9.88 1.22 -0.69
N VAL A 10 -10.72 0.92 -1.67
CA VAL A 10 -11.54 1.91 -2.38
C VAL A 10 -13.02 1.66 -2.15
N ASP A 11 -13.79 2.73 -2.02
CA ASP A 11 -15.24 2.66 -2.02
C ASP A 11 -15.73 2.25 -3.41
N GLN A 12 -16.64 1.26 -3.47
CA GLN A 12 -17.13 0.72 -4.73
C GLN A 12 -18.11 1.65 -5.45
N ALA A 13 -18.72 2.61 -4.74
CA ALA A 13 -19.72 3.51 -5.30
C ALA A 13 -19.08 4.72 -6.00
N ASP A 14 -17.97 5.25 -5.47
CA ASP A 14 -17.35 6.48 -5.98
C ASP A 14 -15.83 6.39 -6.23
N ALA A 15 -15.22 5.20 -6.04
CA ALA A 15 -13.80 4.95 -6.20
C ALA A 15 -12.90 5.81 -5.27
N SER A 16 -13.44 6.36 -4.18
CA SER A 16 -12.64 7.09 -3.21
C SER A 16 -11.75 6.17 -2.38
N VAL A 17 -10.52 6.60 -2.12
CA VAL A 17 -9.58 5.87 -1.26
C VAL A 17 -10.02 5.97 0.20
N LEU A 18 -10.44 4.85 0.78
CA LEU A 18 -10.87 4.69 2.17
C LEU A 18 -9.69 4.44 3.10
N ARG A 19 -8.73 3.62 2.67
CA ARG A 19 -7.57 3.23 3.45
C ARG A 19 -6.37 2.93 2.57
N VAL A 20 -5.17 3.29 3.05
CA VAL A 20 -3.91 2.90 2.44
C VAL A 20 -3.30 1.73 3.21
N HIS A 21 -2.89 0.70 2.48
CA HIS A 21 -2.18 -0.45 3.01
C HIS A 21 -0.88 -0.70 2.26
N ALA A 22 0.06 -1.35 2.94
CA ALA A 22 1.25 -1.91 2.32
C ALA A 22 1.09 -3.43 2.21
N ALA A 23 1.55 -3.98 1.09
CA ALA A 23 1.69 -5.41 0.85
C ALA A 23 3.13 -5.73 0.44
N PRO A 24 3.67 -6.94 0.74
CA PRO A 24 4.89 -7.40 0.10
C PRO A 24 4.64 -7.52 -1.41
N ALA A 25 5.66 -7.26 -2.23
CA ALA A 25 5.57 -7.52 -3.65
C ALA A 25 5.52 -9.04 -3.92
N ALA A 26 4.79 -9.44 -4.97
CA ALA A 26 4.79 -10.82 -5.42
C ALA A 26 6.20 -11.25 -5.91
N PRO A 27 6.56 -12.54 -5.82
CA PRO A 27 7.88 -13.01 -6.23
C PRO A 27 8.19 -12.65 -7.69
N GLY A 28 9.38 -12.08 -7.93
CA GLY A 28 9.84 -11.71 -9.27
C GLY A 28 9.34 -10.36 -9.80
N THR A 29 8.62 -9.58 -8.98
CA THR A 29 8.08 -8.27 -9.35
C THR A 29 8.25 -7.27 -8.20
N THR A 30 8.22 -5.98 -8.54
CA THR A 30 8.32 -4.86 -7.58
C THR A 30 7.05 -4.02 -7.52
N SER A 31 6.10 -4.22 -8.45
CA SER A 31 4.90 -3.40 -8.61
C SER A 31 3.60 -4.18 -8.44
N VAL A 32 3.67 -5.51 -8.37
CA VAL A 32 2.48 -6.35 -8.15
C VAL A 32 2.42 -6.74 -6.68
N PRO A 33 1.34 -6.44 -5.96
CA PRO A 33 1.21 -6.85 -4.57
C PRO A 33 1.07 -8.38 -4.47
N GLY A 34 1.62 -8.94 -3.41
CA GLY A 34 1.32 -10.31 -2.97
C GLY A 34 -0.15 -10.43 -2.54
N PRO A 35 -0.61 -11.65 -2.22
CA PRO A 35 -2.04 -11.92 -2.00
C PRO A 35 -2.64 -11.27 -0.75
N ARG A 36 -1.79 -10.79 0.17
CA ARG A 36 -2.22 -10.15 1.42
C ARG A 36 -1.37 -8.94 1.76
N THR A 37 -2.00 -7.93 2.35
CA THR A 37 -1.32 -6.79 2.98
C THR A 37 -0.58 -7.24 4.25
N PHE A 38 0.30 -6.40 4.78
CA PHE A 38 0.97 -6.67 6.06
C PHE A 38 0.00 -6.76 7.23
N CYS A 39 -1.13 -6.05 7.18
CA CYS A 39 -2.19 -6.17 8.18
C CYS A 39 -3.14 -7.37 7.94
N GLY A 40 -2.86 -8.21 6.93
CA GLY A 40 -3.57 -9.47 6.69
C GLY A 40 -4.83 -9.37 5.83
N ARG A 41 -5.12 -8.22 5.23
CA ARG A 41 -6.25 -8.05 4.30
C ARG A 41 -5.91 -8.58 2.91
N ASP A 42 -6.93 -9.02 2.19
CA ASP A 42 -6.80 -9.50 0.82
C ASP A 42 -6.55 -8.34 -0.16
N THR A 43 -5.58 -8.50 -1.06
CA THR A 43 -5.20 -7.46 -2.03
C THR A 43 -5.98 -7.55 -3.34
N PHE A 44 -6.67 -8.66 -3.62
CA PHE A 44 -7.44 -8.82 -4.86
C PHE A 44 -8.65 -7.88 -4.93
N ALA A 45 -9.17 -7.45 -3.78
CA ALA A 45 -10.24 -6.47 -3.67
C ALA A 45 -9.74 -5.01 -3.59
N MET A 46 -8.44 -4.77 -3.77
CA MET A 46 -7.82 -3.45 -3.61
C MET A 46 -7.25 -2.92 -4.92
N GLU A 47 -7.19 -1.60 -5.05
CA GLU A 47 -6.51 -0.95 -6.16
C GLU A 47 -5.01 -0.89 -5.87
N THR A 48 -4.18 -1.27 -6.84
CA THR A 48 -2.72 -1.09 -6.71
C THR A 48 -2.36 0.34 -7.04
N ALA A 49 -1.59 1.00 -6.16
CA ALA A 49 -1.12 2.34 -6.42
C ALA A 49 -0.22 2.37 -7.66
N SER A 50 -0.52 3.27 -8.60
CA SER A 50 0.41 3.65 -9.67
C SER A 50 1.57 4.52 -9.18
N TRP A 51 1.47 5.02 -7.95
CA TRP A 51 2.49 5.81 -7.28
C TRP A 51 3.61 4.92 -6.76
N THR A 52 4.85 5.38 -6.92
CA THR A 52 6.04 4.70 -6.39
C THR A 52 6.66 5.57 -5.29
N PRO A 53 7.05 5.00 -4.14
CA PRO A 53 7.76 5.75 -3.12
C PRO A 53 9.09 6.29 -3.64
N SER A 54 9.43 7.52 -3.22
CA SER A 54 10.73 8.10 -3.50
C SER A 54 11.83 7.21 -2.93
N ALA A 55 12.96 7.11 -3.63
CA ALA A 55 14.12 6.35 -3.17
C ALA A 55 14.86 7.02 -1.99
N ASP A 56 14.39 8.18 -1.53
CA ASP A 56 15.01 8.96 -0.47
C ASP A 56 14.86 8.25 0.89
N PRO A 57 15.95 8.07 1.64
CA PRO A 57 15.89 7.52 2.99
C PRO A 57 14.98 8.35 3.89
N GLY A 58 13.95 7.72 4.45
CA GLY A 58 12.96 8.38 5.32
C GLY A 58 11.77 9.01 4.60
N ALA A 59 11.67 8.87 3.27
CA ALA A 59 10.43 9.18 2.58
C ALA A 59 9.30 8.27 3.09
N ALA A 60 8.09 8.83 3.24
CA ALA A 60 6.91 8.05 3.55
C ALA A 60 6.70 6.96 2.48
N TRP A 61 6.31 5.76 2.92
CA TRP A 61 5.99 4.66 2.02
C TRP A 61 4.62 4.82 1.33
N TYR A 62 3.90 5.91 1.62
CA TYR A 62 2.57 6.23 1.10
C TYR A 62 2.53 7.64 0.48
N PRO A 63 1.59 7.92 -0.43
CA PRO A 63 1.38 9.26 -0.96
C PRO A 63 0.87 10.22 0.11
N ALA A 64 1.47 11.41 0.20
CA ALA A 64 1.19 12.39 1.26
C ALA A 64 -0.30 12.81 1.35
N GLN A 65 -1.03 12.81 0.23
CA GLN A 65 -2.46 13.15 0.21
C GLN A 65 -3.36 12.15 0.95
N TYR A 66 -2.83 11.00 1.36
CA TYR A 66 -3.56 9.97 2.09
C TYR A 66 -2.99 9.69 3.48
N ALA A 67 -2.19 10.62 4.03
CA ALA A 67 -1.57 10.47 5.35
C ALA A 67 -2.59 10.22 6.48
N ASP A 68 -3.79 10.78 6.38
CA ASP A 68 -4.91 10.60 7.30
C ASP A 68 -5.62 9.24 7.17
N ARG A 69 -5.30 8.46 6.12
CA ARG A 69 -5.98 7.20 5.76
C ARG A 69 -5.06 6.00 5.83
N VAL A 70 -3.85 6.17 6.34
CA VAL A 70 -2.91 5.07 6.49
C VAL A 70 -3.44 4.08 7.51
N CYS A 71 -3.39 2.79 7.16
CA CYS A 71 -3.68 1.73 8.13
C CYS A 71 -2.58 1.67 9.18
N ALA A 72 -2.93 1.94 10.44
CA ALA A 72 -1.98 1.94 11.56
C ALA A 72 -1.16 0.63 11.66
N ALA A 73 -1.80 -0.53 11.46
CA ALA A 73 -1.09 -1.81 11.48
C ALA A 73 -0.07 -1.98 10.34
N CYS A 74 -0.32 -1.37 9.18
CA CYS A 74 0.68 -1.34 8.10
C CYS A 74 1.78 -0.32 8.38
N GLU A 75 1.43 0.83 8.98
CA GLU A 75 2.40 1.85 9.41
C GLU A 75 3.39 1.28 10.43
N ASP A 76 2.90 0.57 11.45
CA ASP A 76 3.73 -0.04 12.49
C ASP A 76 4.76 -1.06 11.95
N VAL A 77 4.45 -1.72 10.82
CA VAL A 77 5.35 -2.67 10.16
C VAL A 77 6.36 -1.97 9.25
N MET A 78 6.01 -0.79 8.75
CA MET A 78 6.77 -0.04 7.74
C MET A 78 7.67 1.06 8.31
N ALA A 79 7.43 1.47 9.56
CA ALA A 79 8.25 2.41 10.32
C ALA A 79 9.63 1.82 10.68
#